data_AF-A0A7S2K6T3-F1
#
_entry.id   AF-A0A7S2K6T3-F1
#
_cell.length_a   1.000
_cell.length_b   1.000
_cell.length_c   1.000
_cell.angle_alpha   90.00
_cell.angle_beta   90.00
_cell.angle_gamma   90.00
#
_symmetry.space_group_name_H-M   'P 1'
#
loop_
_entity.id
_entity.type
_entity.pdbx_description
1 polymer ?
#
loop_
_entity_poly.entity_id
_entity_poly.type
_entity_poly.pdbx_seq_one_letter_code
_entity_poly.pdbx_strand_id
1 'polypeptide(L)'
;HSATLARQMLSALHYLHREAGAIHRDVKPENFGFAQPPRGGDAPLPTVKLFDLGLVWILPKPITDDSASELLPLRPCGTPQYMAPEVWKGVNGAPSDLWGVGIILYLLLTMRLPFGLFECYDRKSAEGIWRRCDFKLEPLHFAGVSDFAMQFVQTLLAREASSRATSHAALRASWLHQAGAGAAVQAPVRRERSGLPEKLPARTPRPSDVGLWGTLAHMATLRDAAAS
;
A
#
# COMPACT_ATOMS: atom_id res chain seq x y z
N HIS A 1 1.49 7.69 -9.76
CA HIS A 1 1.52 7.92 -8.30
C HIS A 1 1.70 6.65 -7.46
N SER A 2 1.00 5.54 -7.73
CA SER A 2 1.06 4.31 -6.90
C SER A 2 2.47 3.70 -6.77
N ALA A 3 3.25 3.64 -7.86
CA ALA A 3 4.65 3.18 -7.80
C ALA A 3 5.53 4.08 -6.90
N THR A 4 5.35 5.41 -6.98
CA THR A 4 6.04 6.36 -6.10
C THR A 4 5.67 6.14 -4.63
N LEU A 5 4.39 5.92 -4.31
CA LEU A 5 3.94 5.60 -2.96
C LEU A 5 4.53 4.27 -2.47
N ALA A 6 4.45 3.21 -3.29
CA ALA A 6 5.00 1.90 -2.97
C ALA A 6 6.49 1.99 -2.66
N ARG A 7 7.27 2.71 -3.50
CA ARG A 7 8.69 2.93 -3.26
C ARG A 7 8.95 3.61 -1.91
N GLN A 8 8.22 4.67 -1.59
CA GLN A 8 8.41 5.38 -0.31
C GLN A 8 8.01 4.53 0.91
N MET A 9 6.90 3.78 0.84
CA MET A 9 6.48 2.86 1.92
C MET A 9 7.51 1.75 2.12
N LEU A 10 7.99 1.14 1.03
CA LEU A 10 9.02 0.09 1.08
C LEU A 10 10.36 0.63 1.59
N SER A 11 10.74 1.86 1.23
CA SER A 11 11.95 2.50 1.77
C SER A 11 11.84 2.73 3.28
N ALA A 12 10.69 3.16 3.78
CA ALA A 12 10.47 3.34 5.21
C ALA A 12 10.58 2.01 5.98
N LEU A 13 9.98 0.94 5.47
CA LEU A 13 10.10 -0.39 6.06
C LEU A 13 11.51 -0.96 5.92
N HIS A 14 12.18 -0.73 4.79
CA HIS A 14 13.58 -1.14 4.60
C HIS A 14 14.48 -0.54 5.67
N TYR A 15 14.35 0.77 5.91
CA TYR A 15 15.07 1.44 6.99
C TYR A 15 14.71 0.85 8.36
N LEU A 16 13.42 0.66 8.65
CA LEU A 16 12.97 0.07 9.93
C LEU A 16 13.60 -1.32 10.17
N HIS A 17 13.64 -2.15 9.13
CA HIS A 17 14.14 -3.51 9.19
C HIS A 17 15.68 -3.57 9.28
N ARG A 18 16.38 -2.80 8.44
CA ARG A 18 17.83 -2.90 8.22
C ARG A 18 18.68 -2.01 9.11
N GLU A 19 18.16 -0.82 9.45
CA GLU A 19 18.93 0.19 10.20
C GLU A 19 18.45 0.26 11.65
N ALA A 20 17.14 0.32 11.86
CA ALA A 20 16.57 0.40 13.20
C ALA A 20 16.45 -0.97 13.88
N GLY A 21 16.50 -2.07 13.11
CA GLY A 21 16.35 -3.43 13.62
C GLY A 21 15.01 -3.66 14.30
N ALA A 22 13.91 -3.36 13.60
CA ALA A 22 12.57 -3.48 14.15
C ALA A 22 11.56 -4.00 13.11
N ILE A 23 10.44 -4.56 13.57
CA ILE A 23 9.31 -5.00 12.74
C ILE A 23 8.07 -4.18 13.13
N HIS A 24 7.33 -3.63 12.15
CA HIS A 24 6.22 -2.71 12.40
C HIS A 24 4.99 -3.39 12.98
N ARG A 25 4.57 -4.52 12.38
CA ARG A 25 3.46 -5.40 12.80
C ARG A 25 2.05 -4.84 12.66
N ASP A 26 1.87 -3.59 12.22
CA ASP A 26 0.56 -3.02 11.86
C ASP A 26 0.63 -2.13 10.61
N VAL A 27 1.16 -2.67 9.51
CA VAL A 27 1.26 -1.95 8.24
C VAL A 27 -0.12 -1.81 7.60
N LYS A 28 -0.63 -0.58 7.51
CA LYS A 28 -1.95 -0.22 6.96
C LYS A 28 -1.95 1.23 6.48
N PRO A 29 -2.92 1.66 5.65
CA PRO A 29 -2.96 3.02 5.10
C PRO A 29 -2.93 4.12 6.16
N GLU A 30 -3.59 3.93 7.30
CA GLU A 30 -3.70 4.91 8.38
C GLU A 30 -2.35 5.22 9.03
N ASN A 31 -1.41 4.27 8.97
CA ASN A 31 -0.07 4.40 9.55
C ASN A 31 0.92 5.03 8.55
N PHE A 32 0.47 5.45 7.37
CA PHE A 32 1.26 6.25 6.44
C PHE A 32 0.63 7.63 6.24
N GLY A 33 1.46 8.67 6.26
CA GLY A 33 1.02 10.03 6.02
C GLY A 33 2.07 10.86 5.29
N PHE A 34 1.65 11.98 4.71
CA PHE A 34 2.56 12.87 4.02
C PHE A 34 3.20 13.87 4.99
N ALA A 35 4.50 14.12 4.83
CA ALA A 35 5.23 15.12 5.61
C ALA A 35 4.70 16.55 5.40
N GLN A 36 4.06 16.79 4.26
CA GLN A 36 3.46 18.04 3.84
C GLN A 36 2.17 17.74 3.04
N PRO A 37 1.19 18.66 2.98
CA PRO A 37 0.02 18.47 2.13
C PRO A 37 0.39 18.30 0.64
N PRO A 38 -0.21 17.34 -0.08
CA PRO A 38 -0.05 17.24 -1.53
C PRO A 38 -0.56 18.51 -2.23
N ARG A 39 0.21 18.99 -3.21
CA ARG A 39 -0.10 20.24 -3.93
C ARG A 39 -1.10 20.05 -5.10
N GLY A 40 -1.48 18.81 -5.41
CA GLY A 40 -2.36 18.47 -6.53
C GLY A 40 -1.66 18.56 -7.90
N GLY A 41 -2.39 18.20 -8.96
CA GLY A 41 -1.88 18.21 -10.34
C GLY A 41 -0.68 17.28 -10.54
N ASP A 42 0.28 17.73 -11.37
CA ASP A 42 1.51 17.00 -11.68
C ASP A 42 2.65 17.27 -10.69
N ALA A 43 2.36 17.94 -9.56
CA ALA A 43 3.37 18.19 -8.54
C ALA A 43 3.88 16.86 -7.95
N PRO A 44 5.19 16.73 -7.69
CA PRO A 44 5.73 15.55 -7.03
C PRO A 44 5.02 15.27 -5.71
N LEU A 45 4.74 13.99 -5.45
CA LEU A 45 4.19 13.59 -4.17
C LEU A 45 5.15 13.97 -3.03
N PRO A 46 4.64 14.53 -1.91
CA PRO A 46 5.44 14.76 -0.73
C PRO A 46 6.02 13.46 -0.16
N THR A 47 7.00 13.62 0.73
CA THR A 47 7.59 12.48 1.45
C THR A 47 6.53 11.76 2.28
N VAL A 48 6.40 10.45 2.12
CA VAL A 48 5.59 9.57 2.96
C VAL A 48 6.39 9.21 4.21
N LYS A 49 5.72 9.28 5.37
CA LYS A 49 6.24 8.88 6.67
C LYS A 49 5.42 7.72 7.23
N LEU A 50 6.10 6.79 7.88
CA LEU A 50 5.51 5.71 8.66
C LEU A 50 5.27 6.21 10.11
N PHE A 51 4.11 5.91 10.65
CA PHE A 51 3.63 6.34 11.97
C PHE A 51 3.17 5.13 12.80
N ASP A 52 2.81 5.40 14.05
CA ASP A 52 2.26 4.44 15.02
C ASP A 52 3.17 3.24 15.30
N LEU A 53 4.18 3.48 16.14
CA LEU A 53 5.12 2.46 16.59
C LEU A 53 4.59 1.64 17.79
N GLY A 54 3.29 1.71 18.11
CA GLY A 54 2.72 1.08 19.31
C GLY A 54 2.77 -0.45 19.32
N LEU A 55 2.88 -1.09 18.15
CA LEU A 55 2.99 -2.54 17.99
C LEU A 55 4.37 -3.00 17.52
N VAL A 56 5.33 -2.07 17.37
CA VAL A 56 6.66 -2.37 16.88
C VAL A 56 7.37 -3.37 17.78
N TRP A 57 8.09 -4.30 17.17
CA TRP A 57 8.96 -5.24 17.86
C TRP A 57 10.42 -4.95 17.54
N ILE A 58 11.21 -4.66 18.57
CA ILE A 58 12.66 -4.41 18.44
C ILE A 58 13.40 -5.74 18.42
N LEU A 59 14.31 -5.89 17.46
CA LEU A 59 15.14 -7.06 17.27
C LEU A 59 16.48 -6.89 18.00
N PRO A 60 17.11 -7.99 18.45
CA PRO A 60 18.45 -7.92 19.05
C PRO A 60 19.51 -7.41 18.08
N LYS A 61 19.29 -7.60 16.77
CA LYS A 61 20.16 -7.17 15.68
C LYS A 61 19.30 -6.74 14.49
N PRO A 62 19.78 -5.79 13.67
CA PRO A 62 19.11 -5.46 12.43
C PRO A 62 19.08 -6.62 11.44
N ILE A 63 18.08 -6.60 10.55
CA ILE A 63 17.82 -7.68 9.60
C ILE A 63 18.88 -7.67 8.48
N THR A 64 19.51 -8.81 8.23
CA THR A 64 20.43 -9.02 7.09
C THR A 64 19.69 -9.70 5.94
N ASP A 65 20.36 -9.92 4.80
CA ASP A 65 19.73 -10.66 3.69
C ASP A 65 19.46 -12.12 4.10
N ASP A 66 20.35 -12.70 4.91
CA ASP A 66 20.20 -14.06 5.42
C ASP A 66 19.00 -14.18 6.39
N SER A 67 18.74 -13.14 7.18
CA SER A 67 17.65 -13.15 8.17
C SER A 67 16.34 -12.48 7.67
N ALA A 68 16.28 -12.03 6.41
CA ALA A 68 15.15 -11.24 5.89
C ALA A 68 13.83 -12.02 5.82
N SER A 69 13.91 -13.34 5.76
CA SER A 69 12.75 -14.24 5.71
C SER A 69 12.51 -14.96 7.05
N GLU A 70 13.29 -14.66 8.09
CA GLU A 70 13.11 -15.27 9.41
C GLU A 70 11.80 -14.81 10.06
N LEU A 71 11.14 -15.76 10.73
CA LEU A 71 9.93 -15.53 11.50
C LEU A 71 10.17 -15.83 12.97
N LEU A 72 9.62 -14.96 13.83
CA LEU A 72 9.71 -15.08 15.28
C LEU A 72 8.37 -15.52 15.86
N PRO A 73 8.35 -16.35 16.92
CA PRO A 73 7.13 -16.68 17.65
C PRO A 73 6.63 -15.43 18.37
N LEU A 74 5.59 -14.80 17.81
CA LEU A 74 5.03 -13.54 18.28
C LEU A 74 3.51 -13.60 18.28
N ARG A 75 2.88 -13.07 19.34
CA ARG A 75 1.42 -13.03 19.43
C ARG A 75 0.82 -12.34 18.19
N PRO A 76 -0.29 -12.85 17.61
CA PRO A 76 -0.89 -12.18 16.46
C PRO A 76 -1.52 -10.84 16.87
N CYS A 77 -1.08 -9.76 16.24
CA CYS A 77 -1.59 -8.40 16.42
C CYS A 77 -1.62 -7.65 15.09
N GLY A 78 -2.18 -6.44 15.11
CA GLY A 78 -2.37 -5.60 13.93
C GLY A 78 -3.83 -5.59 13.47
N THR A 79 -4.05 -4.91 12.36
CA THR A 79 -5.36 -4.70 11.76
C THR A 79 -5.72 -5.88 10.85
N PRO A 80 -6.81 -6.64 11.14
CA PRO A 80 -7.05 -7.96 10.52
C PRO A 80 -7.02 -8.03 9.00
N GLN A 81 -7.47 -6.97 8.30
CA GLN A 81 -7.48 -6.89 6.84
C GLN A 81 -6.08 -6.80 6.22
N TYR A 82 -5.07 -6.40 7.00
CA TYR A 82 -3.69 -6.21 6.54
C TYR A 82 -2.72 -7.22 7.14
N MET A 83 -3.18 -8.08 8.05
CA MET A 83 -2.35 -9.11 8.69
C MET A 83 -2.00 -10.23 7.70
N ALA A 84 -0.71 -10.57 7.64
CA ALA A 84 -0.22 -11.67 6.82
C ALA A 84 -0.68 -13.04 7.36
N PRO A 85 -0.79 -14.08 6.49
CA PRO A 85 -1.29 -15.40 6.86
C PRO A 85 -0.51 -16.05 8.02
N GLU A 86 0.81 -15.86 8.05
CA GLU A 86 1.67 -16.41 9.09
C GLU A 86 1.45 -15.76 10.46
N VAL A 87 1.00 -14.50 10.50
CA VAL A 87 0.69 -13.80 11.76
C VAL A 87 -0.42 -14.51 12.51
N TRP A 88 -1.45 -14.99 11.80
CA TRP A 88 -2.54 -15.80 12.38
C TRP A 88 -2.06 -17.12 13.00
N LYS A 89 -0.92 -17.63 12.54
CA LYS A 89 -0.28 -18.84 13.08
C LYS A 89 0.63 -18.54 14.28
N GLY A 90 0.69 -17.29 14.75
CA GLY A 90 1.49 -16.87 15.90
C GLY A 90 2.97 -16.67 15.58
N VAL A 91 3.31 -16.45 14.30
CA VAL A 91 4.67 -16.13 13.87
C VAL A 91 4.68 -14.88 13.00
N ASN A 92 5.68 -14.01 13.16
CA ASN A 92 5.75 -12.73 12.45
C ASN A 92 7.23 -12.39 12.16
N GLY A 93 7.50 -11.72 11.06
CA GLY A 93 8.82 -11.23 10.68
C GLY A 93 8.70 -10.00 9.76
N ALA A 94 9.84 -9.52 9.26
CA ALA A 94 9.84 -8.51 8.19
C ALA A 94 8.88 -8.84 7.03
N PRO A 95 8.78 -10.09 6.53
CA PRO A 95 7.86 -10.42 5.44
C PRO A 95 6.41 -10.05 5.75
N SER A 96 5.99 -10.10 7.02
CA SER A 96 4.61 -9.76 7.42
C SER A 96 4.29 -8.28 7.21
N ASP A 97 5.27 -7.39 7.35
CA ASP A 97 5.11 -5.97 7.01
C ASP A 97 4.99 -5.76 5.49
N LEU A 98 5.76 -6.52 4.70
CA LEU A 98 5.73 -6.45 3.23
C LEU A 98 4.37 -6.91 2.67
N TRP A 99 3.74 -7.89 3.32
CA TRP A 99 2.36 -8.28 3.02
C TRP A 99 1.39 -7.11 3.16
N GLY A 100 1.48 -6.37 4.27
CA GLY A 100 0.63 -5.20 4.51
C GLY A 100 0.77 -4.17 3.39
N VAL A 101 1.99 -3.90 2.91
CA VAL A 101 2.22 -3.05 1.72
C VAL A 101 1.57 -3.65 0.47
N GLY A 102 1.63 -4.96 0.28
CA GLY A 102 0.95 -5.65 -0.82
C GLY A 102 -0.57 -5.42 -0.81
N ILE A 103 -1.21 -5.50 0.36
CA ILE A 103 -2.65 -5.23 0.52
C ILE A 103 -2.96 -3.76 0.20
N ILE A 104 -2.17 -2.83 0.75
CA ILE A 104 -2.31 -1.39 0.46
C ILE A 104 -2.17 -1.13 -1.05
N LEU A 105 -1.17 -1.73 -1.69
CA LEU A 105 -0.92 -1.51 -3.11
C LEU A 105 -2.03 -2.09 -3.99
N TYR A 106 -2.52 -3.29 -3.66
CA TYR A 106 -3.69 -3.86 -4.34
C TYR A 106 -4.89 -2.90 -4.22
N LEU A 107 -5.14 -2.38 -3.03
CA LEU A 107 -6.19 -1.39 -2.80
C LEU A 107 -5.99 -0.11 -3.62
N LEU A 108 -4.78 0.45 -3.67
CA LEU A 108 -4.46 1.65 -4.45
C LEU A 108 -4.67 1.47 -5.96
N LEU A 109 -4.45 0.26 -6.47
CA LEU A 109 -4.57 -0.04 -7.90
C LEU A 109 -5.99 -0.40 -8.32
N THR A 110 -6.81 -0.90 -7.40
CA THR A 110 -8.10 -1.53 -7.73
C THR A 110 -9.29 -0.91 -7.02
N MET A 111 -9.04 -0.09 -6.00
CA MET A 111 -10.04 0.43 -5.05
C MET A 111 -10.82 -0.68 -4.31
N ARG A 112 -10.27 -1.91 -4.26
CA ARG A 112 -10.84 -3.07 -3.58
C ARG A 112 -9.80 -3.71 -2.68
N LEU A 113 -10.23 -4.37 -1.61
CA LEU A 113 -9.35 -5.28 -0.86
C LEU A 113 -9.30 -6.65 -1.55
N PRO A 114 -8.15 -7.33 -1.57
CA PRO A 114 -8.06 -8.67 -2.14
C PRO A 114 -8.73 -9.70 -1.21
N PHE A 115 -8.92 -10.92 -1.69
CA PHE A 115 -9.29 -12.09 -0.89
C PHE A 115 -10.63 -11.99 -0.11
N GLY A 116 -11.52 -11.06 -0.49
CA GLY A 116 -12.79 -10.86 0.22
C GLY A 116 -12.64 -10.14 1.57
N LEU A 117 -11.48 -9.52 1.85
CA LEU A 117 -11.19 -8.87 3.12
C LEU A 117 -12.04 -7.63 3.40
N PHE A 118 -12.82 -7.14 2.43
CA PHE A 118 -13.81 -6.09 2.67
C PHE A 118 -14.92 -6.53 3.64
N GLU A 119 -15.25 -7.83 3.66
CA GLU A 119 -16.25 -8.42 4.56
C GLU A 119 -15.68 -8.79 5.94
N CYS A 120 -14.41 -8.43 6.21
CA CYS A 120 -13.75 -8.65 7.48
C CYS A 120 -14.11 -7.52 8.45
N TYR A 121 -15.13 -7.74 9.28
CA TYR A 121 -15.57 -6.79 10.31
C TYR A 121 -14.87 -6.99 11.66
N ASP A 122 -14.34 -8.19 11.90
CA ASP A 122 -13.68 -8.56 13.14
C ASP A 122 -12.56 -9.58 12.92
N ARG A 123 -11.87 -9.93 14.01
CA ARG A 123 -10.77 -10.89 13.97
C ARG A 123 -11.21 -12.31 13.57
N LYS A 124 -12.42 -12.75 13.95
CA LYS A 124 -12.91 -14.11 13.69
C LYS A 124 -13.28 -14.31 12.22
N SER A 125 -13.97 -13.32 11.65
CA SER A 125 -14.33 -13.27 10.24
C SER A 125 -13.07 -13.23 9.36
N ALA A 126 -12.07 -12.42 9.72
CA ALA A 126 -10.76 -12.41 9.08
C ALA A 126 -10.12 -13.81 9.06
N GLU A 127 -10.04 -14.45 10.23
CA GLU A 127 -9.44 -15.78 10.36
C GLU A 127 -10.20 -16.83 9.52
N GLY A 128 -11.52 -16.73 9.46
CA GLY A 128 -12.36 -17.58 8.61
C GLY A 128 -12.14 -17.36 7.11
N ILE A 129 -11.88 -16.12 6.68
CA ILE A 129 -11.45 -15.81 5.31
C ILE A 129 -10.09 -16.43 5.04
N TRP A 130 -9.11 -16.17 5.91
CA TRP A 130 -7.73 -16.65 5.73
C TRP A 130 -7.60 -18.17 5.68
N ARG A 131 -8.42 -18.90 6.45
CA ARG A 131 -8.42 -20.37 6.43
C ARG A 131 -8.97 -20.96 5.12
N ARG A 132 -9.84 -20.24 4.42
CA ARG A 132 -10.54 -20.73 3.21
C ARG A 132 -10.01 -20.11 1.91
N CYS A 133 -9.24 -19.02 2.01
CA CYS A 133 -8.69 -18.30 0.87
C CYS A 133 -7.67 -19.18 0.10
N ASP A 134 -7.79 -19.20 -1.22
CA ASP A 134 -6.82 -19.85 -2.11
C ASP A 134 -5.64 -18.93 -2.49
N PHE A 135 -5.65 -17.70 -1.98
CA PHE A 135 -4.66 -16.64 -2.19
C PHE A 135 -4.42 -16.27 -3.64
N LYS A 136 -5.38 -16.56 -4.53
CA LYS A 136 -5.33 -16.11 -5.91
C LYS A 136 -5.80 -14.66 -5.99
N LEU A 137 -4.99 -13.83 -6.64
CA LEU A 137 -5.40 -12.49 -7.01
C LEU A 137 -6.19 -12.57 -8.31
N GLU A 138 -7.38 -11.96 -8.32
CA GLU A 138 -8.15 -11.80 -9.55
C GLU A 138 -7.32 -11.07 -10.61
N PRO A 139 -7.34 -11.50 -11.88
CA PRO A 139 -6.75 -10.75 -12.98
C PRO A 139 -7.44 -9.39 -13.13
N LEU A 140 -6.67 -8.30 -13.01
CA LEU A 140 -7.21 -6.93 -12.92
C LEU A 140 -7.07 -6.13 -14.21
N HIS A 141 -7.02 -6.81 -15.36
CA HIS A 141 -6.92 -6.16 -16.67
C HIS A 141 -8.03 -5.11 -16.89
N PHE A 142 -9.22 -5.32 -16.31
CA PHE A 142 -10.37 -4.40 -16.39
C PHE A 142 -10.19 -3.08 -15.63
N ALA A 143 -9.24 -2.99 -14.70
CA ALA A 143 -8.99 -1.77 -13.92
C ALA A 143 -8.03 -0.79 -14.61
N GLY A 144 -7.46 -1.14 -15.77
CA GLY A 144 -6.40 -0.36 -16.42
C GLY A 144 -5.03 -0.51 -15.74
N VAL A 145 -4.85 -1.59 -14.96
CA VAL A 145 -3.62 -1.90 -14.23
C VAL A 145 -2.70 -2.73 -15.13
N SER A 146 -1.41 -2.37 -15.20
CA SER A 146 -0.45 -3.10 -16.02
C SER A 146 -0.07 -4.44 -15.39
N ASP A 147 0.28 -5.41 -16.24
CA ASP A 147 0.74 -6.73 -15.79
C ASP A 147 1.98 -6.63 -14.90
N PHE A 148 2.90 -5.70 -15.19
CA PHE A 148 4.05 -5.43 -14.34
C PHE A 148 3.68 -4.98 -12.93
N ALA A 149 2.64 -4.15 -12.79
CA ALA A 149 2.14 -3.73 -11.48
C ALA A 149 1.55 -4.93 -10.71
N MET A 150 0.78 -5.76 -11.40
CA MET A 150 0.16 -6.93 -10.79
C MET A 150 1.18 -7.99 -10.39
N GLN A 151 2.17 -8.27 -11.24
CA GLN A 151 3.29 -9.16 -10.92
C GLN A 151 4.03 -8.66 -9.68
N PHE A 152 4.29 -7.36 -9.59
CA PHE A 152 4.91 -6.77 -8.40
C PHE A 152 4.06 -6.99 -7.13
N VAL A 153 2.75 -6.74 -7.19
CA VAL A 153 1.84 -7.01 -6.06
C VAL A 153 1.87 -8.48 -5.65
N GLN A 154 1.89 -9.41 -6.62
CA GLN A 154 1.97 -10.85 -6.35
C GLN A 154 3.24 -11.21 -5.56
N THR A 155 4.38 -10.56 -5.82
CA THR A 155 5.61 -10.81 -5.04
C THR A 155 5.49 -10.41 -3.56
N LEU A 156 4.69 -9.39 -3.25
CA LEU A 156 4.42 -8.93 -1.88
C LEU A 156 3.33 -9.75 -1.19
N LEU A 157 2.39 -10.31 -1.97
CA LEU A 157 1.27 -11.12 -1.49
C LEU A 157 1.51 -12.63 -1.66
N ALA A 158 2.78 -13.05 -1.75
CA ALA A 158 3.12 -14.47 -1.68
C ALA A 158 2.68 -15.06 -0.33
N ARG A 159 1.89 -16.14 -0.39
CA ARG A 159 1.31 -16.80 0.79
C ARG A 159 2.39 -17.24 1.77
N GLU A 160 3.40 -17.96 1.27
CA GLU A 160 4.53 -18.39 2.07
C GLU A 160 5.50 -17.21 2.27
N ALA A 161 5.77 -16.88 3.53
CA ALA A 161 6.61 -15.74 3.90
C ALA A 161 8.02 -15.83 3.30
N SER A 162 8.57 -17.05 3.16
CA SER A 162 9.87 -17.31 2.56
C SER A 162 9.93 -17.03 1.05
N SER A 163 8.80 -17.10 0.36
CA SER A 163 8.69 -16.79 -1.08
C SER A 163 8.34 -15.32 -1.34
N ARG A 164 8.10 -14.54 -0.29
CA ARG A 164 7.71 -13.13 -0.37
C ARG A 164 8.94 -12.27 -0.62
N ALA A 165 8.82 -11.26 -1.48
CA ALA A 165 9.93 -10.35 -1.74
C ALA A 165 10.36 -9.64 -0.45
N THR A 166 11.67 -9.60 -0.21
CA THR A 166 12.26 -8.77 0.85
C THR A 166 12.13 -7.30 0.48
N SER A 167 12.21 -6.39 1.45
CA SER A 167 12.21 -4.94 1.18
C SER A 167 13.33 -4.54 0.22
N HIS A 168 14.50 -5.18 0.32
CA HIS A 168 15.64 -4.96 -0.59
C HIS A 168 15.32 -5.39 -2.03
N ALA A 169 14.78 -6.61 -2.22
CA ALA A 169 14.41 -7.11 -3.54
C ALA A 169 13.26 -6.30 -4.16
N ALA A 170 12.24 -5.97 -3.37
CA ALA A 170 11.09 -5.20 -3.82
C ALA A 170 11.48 -3.80 -4.31
N LEU A 171 12.38 -3.11 -3.61
CA LEU A 171 12.87 -1.78 -4.01
C LEU A 171 13.62 -1.77 -5.34
N ARG A 172 14.12 -2.91 -5.81
CA ARG A 172 14.84 -3.07 -7.08
C ARG A 172 13.94 -3.55 -8.22
N ALA A 173 12.65 -3.77 -7.97
CA ALA A 173 11.74 -4.26 -8.98
C ALA A 173 11.54 -3.23 -10.12
N SER A 174 11.57 -3.72 -11.37
CA SER A 174 11.48 -2.89 -12.57
C SER A 174 10.27 -1.95 -12.57
N TRP A 175 9.14 -2.40 -12.04
CA TRP A 175 7.91 -1.60 -11.96
C TRP A 175 8.09 -0.29 -11.17
N LEU A 176 8.91 -0.28 -10.10
CA LEU A 176 9.19 0.93 -9.32
C LEU A 176 10.10 1.92 -10.06
N HIS A 177 10.92 1.44 -10.99
CA HIS A 177 11.86 2.26 -11.77
C HIS A 177 11.26 2.79 -13.08
N GLN A 178 10.31 2.08 -13.69
CA GLN A 178 9.65 2.50 -14.93
C GLN A 178 8.72 3.70 -14.74
N ALA A 179 8.18 3.90 -13.53
CA ALA A 179 7.29 5.02 -13.22
C ALA A 179 7.95 6.41 -13.25
N GLY A 180 9.28 6.49 -13.36
CA GLY A 180 10.02 7.73 -13.54
C GLY A 180 10.29 8.12 -15.00
N ALA A 181 10.10 7.21 -15.95
CA ALA A 181 10.53 7.40 -17.35
C ALA A 181 9.37 7.55 -18.36
N GLY A 182 8.12 7.37 -17.93
CA GLY A 182 6.96 7.22 -18.84
C GLY A 182 5.92 8.35 -18.84
N ALA A 183 6.21 9.54 -18.30
CA ALA A 183 5.26 10.66 -18.28
C ALA A 183 5.16 11.43 -19.62
N ALA A 184 5.33 10.73 -20.75
CA ALA A 184 5.04 11.26 -22.09
C ALA A 184 4.07 10.31 -22.79
N VAL A 185 2.81 10.29 -22.35
CA VAL A 185 1.72 9.73 -23.14
C VAL A 185 0.82 10.89 -23.54
N GLN A 186 0.77 11.12 -24.86
CA GLN A 186 0.08 12.20 -25.55
C GLN A 186 -1.40 12.28 -25.13
N ALA A 187 -1.82 13.47 -24.70
CA ALA A 187 -3.21 13.77 -24.43
C ALA A 187 -4.02 13.87 -25.74
N PRO A 188 -5.22 13.29 -25.83
CA PRO A 188 -6.12 13.57 -26.94
C PRO A 188 -6.67 15.00 -26.83
N VAL A 189 -6.71 15.67 -27.97
CA VAL A 189 -7.11 17.07 -28.19
C VAL A 189 -8.50 17.36 -27.61
N ARG A 190 -8.57 18.36 -26.72
CA ARG A 190 -9.81 18.85 -26.08
C ARG A 190 -10.60 19.72 -27.08
N ARG A 191 -11.90 19.45 -27.28
CA ARG A 191 -12.84 20.41 -27.88
C ARG A 191 -13.55 21.18 -26.77
N GLU A 192 -13.45 22.50 -26.83
CA GLU A 192 -14.10 23.44 -25.91
C GLU A 192 -15.63 23.39 -26.02
N ARG A 193 -16.31 23.45 -24.88
CA ARG A 193 -17.58 24.18 -24.74
C ARG A 193 -17.66 24.90 -23.40
N SER A 194 -18.21 26.10 -23.48
CA SER A 194 -18.30 27.21 -22.54
C SER A 194 -19.41 27.08 -21.50
N GLY A 195 -19.25 27.76 -20.35
CA GLY A 195 -20.34 28.17 -19.45
C GLY A 195 -20.13 27.89 -17.95
N LEU A 196 -19.93 28.95 -17.15
CA LEU A 196 -20.08 29.00 -15.67
C LEU A 196 -21.44 29.66 -15.32
N PRO A 197 -22.02 29.48 -14.11
CA PRO A 197 -21.66 30.22 -12.86
C PRO A 197 -21.73 29.36 -11.56
N GLU A 198 -20.85 29.47 -10.55
CA GLU A 198 -20.61 30.42 -9.43
C GLU A 198 -21.32 30.10 -8.06
N LYS A 199 -20.48 29.83 -7.01
CA LYS A 199 -20.58 29.92 -5.51
C LYS A 199 -21.58 29.03 -4.72
N LEU A 200 -21.21 28.36 -3.60
CA LEU A 200 -20.80 28.82 -2.23
C LEU A 200 -20.34 27.60 -1.36
N PRO A 201 -19.91 27.73 -0.06
CA PRO A 201 -18.76 28.40 0.54
C PRO A 201 -17.71 27.42 1.14
N ALA A 202 -16.60 27.98 1.61
CA ALA A 202 -15.46 27.26 2.21
C ALA A 202 -15.77 26.60 3.57
N ARG A 203 -15.35 25.34 3.71
CA ARG A 203 -15.05 24.70 5.00
C ARG A 203 -13.54 24.45 5.06
N THR A 204 -12.87 25.02 6.05
CA THR A 204 -11.48 24.69 6.40
C THR A 204 -11.44 23.25 6.94
N PRO A 205 -10.66 22.31 6.36
CA PRO A 205 -10.54 20.97 6.89
C PRO A 205 -9.67 20.93 8.15
N ARG A 206 -9.96 20.00 9.04
CA ARG A 206 -9.16 19.74 10.25
C ARG A 206 -7.93 18.88 9.88
N PRO A 207 -6.88 18.85 10.73
CA PRO A 207 -5.65 18.08 10.46
C PRO A 207 -5.86 16.58 10.22
N SER A 208 -7.01 16.01 10.60
CA SER A 208 -7.42 14.62 10.32
C SER A 208 -7.82 14.35 8.86
N ASP A 209 -8.06 15.41 8.08
CA ASP A 209 -8.65 15.30 6.74
C ASP A 209 -7.58 15.28 5.62
N VAL A 210 -6.29 15.30 5.98
CA VAL A 210 -5.13 15.39 5.05
C VAL A 210 -4.42 14.03 4.88
N GLY A 211 -5.07 12.92 5.27
CA GLY A 211 -4.54 11.57 5.09
C GLY A 211 -4.46 11.16 3.61
N LEU A 212 -3.74 10.06 3.33
CA LEU A 212 -3.64 9.43 2.00
C LEU A 212 -5.03 9.30 1.32
N TRP A 213 -6.07 9.10 2.12
CA TRP A 213 -7.48 8.98 1.72
C TRP A 213 -8.10 10.25 1.11
N GLY A 214 -7.73 11.46 1.58
CA GLY A 214 -8.22 12.70 0.99
C GLY A 214 -7.74 12.86 -0.46
N THR A 215 -6.51 12.43 -0.74
CA THR A 215 -5.92 12.43 -2.08
C THR A 215 -6.49 11.31 -2.96
N LEU A 216 -6.76 10.12 -2.40
CA LEU A 216 -7.37 9.01 -3.16
C LEU A 216 -8.82 9.29 -3.53
N ALA A 217 -9.60 9.90 -2.64
CA ALA A 217 -10.95 10.37 -2.95
C ALA A 217 -10.94 11.38 -4.10
N HIS A 218 -9.95 12.28 -4.12
CA HIS A 218 -9.78 13.26 -5.20
C HIS A 218 -9.35 12.61 -6.54
N MET A 219 -8.55 11.53 -6.50
CA MET A 219 -8.19 10.77 -7.71
C MET A 219 -9.33 9.92 -8.25
N ALA A 220 -10.20 9.38 -7.39
CA ALA A 220 -11.40 8.66 -7.81
C ALA A 220 -12.40 9.58 -8.53
N THR A 221 -12.62 10.79 -8.01
CA THR A 221 -13.50 11.79 -8.66
C THR A 221 -13.03 12.22 -10.05
N LEU A 222 -11.73 12.19 -10.32
CA LEU A 222 -11.18 12.52 -11.65
C LEU A 222 -11.42 11.42 -12.69
N ARG A 223 -11.67 10.17 -12.27
CA ARG A 223 -11.96 9.05 -13.17
C ARG A 223 -13.43 9.05 -13.62
N ASP A 224 -14.35 9.38 -12.74
CA ASP A 224 -15.78 9.47 -13.06
C ASP A 224 -16.10 10.69 -13.96
N ALA A 225 -15.36 11.79 -13.78
CA ALA A 225 -15.48 12.97 -14.64
C ALA A 225 -14.93 12.78 -16.07
N ALA A 226 -14.16 11.71 -16.32
CA ALA A 226 -13.66 11.35 -17.65
C ALA A 226 -14.53 10.27 -18.35
N ALA A 227 -15.51 9.69 -17.64
CA ALA A 227 -16.43 8.68 -18.15
C ALA A 227 -17.86 9.21 -18.38
N SER A 228 -18.09 10.51 -18.13
CA SER A 228 -19.35 11.24 -18.37
C SER A 228 -19.15 12.32 -19.43
#